data_AF-A0A8R1I7L6-F1
#
_entry.id   AF-A0A8R1I7L6-F1
#
_cell.length_a   1.000
_cell.length_b   1.000
_cell.length_c   1.000
_cell.angle_alpha   90.00
_cell.angle_beta   90.00
_cell.angle_gamma   90.00
#
_symmetry.space_group_name_H-M   'P 1'
#
loop_
_entity.id
_entity.type
_entity.pdbx_description
1 polymer ?
#
loop_
_entity_poly.entity_id
_entity_poly.type
_entity_poly.pdbx_seq_one_letter_code
_entity_poly.pdbx_strand_id
1 'polypeptide(L)' 'MTEYKLVVVGDGGVGKSALTIQLIQNHFVEEYDPTIEDSYRKQ' A
#
# COMPACT_ATOMS: atom_id res chain seq x y z
N MET A 1 19.50 1.27 12.96
CA MET A 1 18.85 1.04 11.66
C MET A 1 17.83 2.18 11.49
N THR A 2 17.94 2.97 10.43
CA THR A 2 17.08 4.17 10.26
C THR A 2 15.71 3.73 9.77
N GLU A 3 14.66 4.12 10.50
CA GLU A 3 13.27 3.86 10.12
C GLU A 3 12.73 5.04 9.30
N TYR A 4 12.03 4.74 8.21
CA TYR A 4 11.40 5.75 7.35
C TYR A 4 9.89 5.56 7.35
N LYS A 5 9.17 6.63 7.69
CA LYS A 5 7.70 6.68 7.62
C LYS A 5 7.30 7.39 6.34
N LEU A 6 6.53 6.71 5.50
CA LEU A 6 6.08 7.20 4.19
C LEU A 6 4.55 7.19 4.16
N VAL A 7 3.96 8.16 3.46
CA VAL A 7 2.51 8.28 3.28
C VAL A 7 2.20 8.40 1.79
N VAL A 8 1.22 7.63 1.30
CA VAL A 8 0.75 7.66 -0.09
C VAL A 8 -0.63 8.31 -0.12
N VAL A 9 -0.79 9.38 -0.90
CA VAL A 9 -2.05 10.15 -1.02
C VAL A 9 -2.52 10.25 -2.46
N GLY A 10 -3.81 10.50 -2.65
CA GLY A 10 -4.46 10.61 -3.97
C GLY A 10 -5.93 10.23 -3.91
N ASP A 11 -6.66 10.48 -5.01
CA ASP A 11 -8.12 10.27 -5.08
C ASP A 11 -8.54 8.79 -4.95
N GLY A 12 -9.83 8.54 -4.77
CA GLY A 12 -10.39 7.19 -4.71
C GLY A 12 -10.15 6.40 -6.00
N GLY A 13 -9.82 5.11 -5.91
CA GLY A 13 -9.65 4.25 -7.08
C GLY A 13 -8.34 4.40 -7.87
N VAL A 14 -7.44 5.32 -7.51
CA VAL A 14 -6.15 5.53 -8.25
C VAL A 14 -5.08 4.45 -8.02
N GLY A 15 -5.38 3.41 -7.23
CA GLY A 15 -4.46 2.26 -7.05
C GLY A 15 -3.39 2.41 -5.95
N LYS A 16 -3.57 3.32 -4.97
CA LYS A 16 -2.61 3.52 -3.86
C LYS A 16 -2.30 2.23 -3.09
N SER A 17 -3.35 1.45 -2.77
CA SER A 17 -3.21 0.18 -2.06
C SER A 17 -2.51 -0.87 -2.93
N ALA A 18 -2.86 -0.96 -4.21
CA ALA A 18 -2.21 -1.88 -5.15
C ALA A 18 -0.69 -1.62 -5.24
N LEU A 19 -0.28 -0.35 -5.35
CA LEU A 19 1.14 0.04 -5.35
C LEU A 19 1.84 -0.29 -4.03
N THR A 20 1.17 -0.06 -2.90
CA THR A 20 1.73 -0.33 -1.56
C THR A 20 1.91 -1.82 -1.31
N ILE A 21 0.92 -2.63 -1.69
CA ILE A 21 0.97 -4.10 -1.59
C ILE A 21 2.05 -4.67 -2.51
N GLN A 22 2.13 -4.19 -3.75
CA GLN A 22 3.17 -4.61 -4.68
C GLN A 22 4.57 -4.30 -4.14
N LEU A 23 4.78 -3.13 -3.55
CA LEU A 23 6.07 -2.73 -2.98
C LEU A 23 6.54 -3.67 -1.84
N ILE A 24 5.59 -4.22 -1.09
CA ILE A 24 5.87 -4.95 0.15
C ILE A 24 5.82 -6.46 -0.06
N GLN A 25 4.87 -6.94 -0.84
CA GLN A 25 4.63 -8.37 -1.09
C GLN A 25 5.16 -8.85 -2.45
N ASN A 26 5.65 -7.95 -3.31
CA ASN A 26 6.01 -8.23 -4.71
C ASN A 26 4.89 -8.94 -5.49
N HIS A 27 3.64 -8.70 -5.09
CA HIS A 27 2.44 -9.27 -5.67
C HIS A 27 1.48 -8.15 -6.04
N PHE A 28 0.93 -8.19 -7.24
CA PHE A 28 -0.06 -7.22 -7.70
C PHE A 28 -1.46 -7.75 -7.39
N VAL A 29 -2.25 -6.95 -6.68
CA VAL A 29 -3.63 -7.27 -6.32
C VAL A 29 -4.57 -6.53 -7.26
N GLU A 30 -5.35 -7.29 -8.04
CA GLU A 30 -6.28 -6.75 -9.04
C GLU A 30 -7.56 -6.15 -8.40
N GLU A 31 -8.03 -6.73 -7.29
CA GLU A 31 -9.16 -6.21 -6.50
C GLU A 31 -8.72 -5.92 -5.06
N TYR A 32 -8.75 -4.65 -4.69
CA TYR A 32 -8.56 -4.23 -3.30
C TYR A 32 -9.85 -3.61 -2.77
N ASP A 33 -10.35 -4.12 -1.66
CA ASP A 33 -11.51 -3.55 -0.97
C ASP A 33 -11.09 -2.29 -0.18
N PRO A 34 -11.57 -1.09 -0.56
CA PRO A 34 -11.18 0.17 0.04
C PRO A 34 -11.71 0.36 1.47
N THR A 35 -12.47 -0.58 2.04
CA THR A 35 -13.05 -0.46 3.39
C THR A 35 -12.08 -0.80 4.53
N ILE A 36 -10.85 -1.20 4.24
CA ILE A 36 -9.85 -1.57 5.25
C ILE A 36 -8.69 -0.56 5.26
N GLU A 37 -8.49 0.11 6.39
CA GLU A 37 -7.27 0.88 6.66
C GLU A 37 -6.18 -0.07 7.17
N ASP A 38 -5.10 -0.24 6.40
CA ASP A 38 -4.01 -1.19 6.70
C ASP A 38 -2.65 -0.48 6.90
N SER A 39 -1.85 -1.01 7.82
CA SER A 39 -0.45 -0.63 8.00
C SER A 39 0.47 -1.76 7.57
N TYR A 40 1.39 -1.49 6.64
CA TYR A 40 2.34 -2.49 6.16
C TYR A 40 3.78 -2.13 6.53
N ARG A 41 4.59 -3.13 6.90
CA ARG A 41 6.02 -3.00 7.20
C ARG A 41 6.81 -3.99 6.37
N LYS A 42 7.80 -3.51 5.62
CA LYS A 42 8.78 -4.35 4.93
C LYS A 42 9.95 -4.64 5.90
N GLN A 43 10.28 -5.91 6.11
CA GLN A 43 11.50 -6.33 6.80
C GLN A 43 12.71 -6.21 5.87
#